data_AF-A0A9X5RFP3-F1
#
_entry.id   AF-A0A9X5RFP3-F1
#
_cell.length_a   1.000
_cell.length_b   1.000
_cell.length_c   1.000
_cell.angle_alpha   90.00
_cell.angle_beta   90.00
_cell.angle_gamma   90.00
#
_symmetry.space_group_name_H-M   'P 1'
#
loop_
_entity.id
_entity.type
_entity.pdbx_description
1 polymer ?
#
loop_
_entity_poly.entity_id
_entity_poly.type
_entity_poly.pdbx_seq_one_letter_code
_entity_poly.pdbx_strand_id
1 'polypeptide(L)'
;MAKSPAERKALQRKRQKELGVTKIELLVDNQELEMLQRNCVLRMPGREQYDVVEYIQMLIRKDDAEYKRQAEELSKRKCERCGEQLPVQQCCLSGDAKCWVTYGYRELQLNLVDKTIAK
;
A
#
# COMPACT_ATOMS: atom_id res chain seq x y z
N MET A 1 -38.55 -11.47 17.47
CA MET A 1 -37.87 -12.58 16.75
C MET A 1 -36.36 -12.34 16.78
N ALA A 2 -35.56 -13.38 17.02
CA ALA A 2 -34.10 -13.25 16.95
C ALA A 2 -33.68 -13.00 15.49
N LYS A 3 -32.85 -11.99 15.26
CA LYS A 3 -32.36 -11.64 13.92
C LYS A 3 -31.59 -12.82 13.33
N SER A 4 -31.83 -13.10 12.06
CA SER A 4 -31.11 -14.16 11.36
C SER A 4 -29.60 -13.86 11.30
N PRO A 5 -28.73 -14.87 11.16
CA PRO A 5 -27.29 -14.64 10.95
C PRO A 5 -26.98 -13.70 9.77
N ALA A 6 -27.78 -13.76 8.70
CA ALA A 6 -27.65 -12.89 7.54
C ALA A 6 -28.01 -11.43 7.86
N GLU A 7 -29.10 -11.20 8.61
CA GLU A 7 -29.51 -9.87 9.08
C GLU A 7 -28.49 -9.26 10.03
N ARG A 8 -27.88 -10.07 10.90
CA ARG A 8 -26.81 -9.62 11.81
C ARG A 8 -25.55 -9.18 11.03
N LYS A 9 -25.12 -9.96 10.04
CA LYS A 9 -24.00 -9.60 9.15
C LYS A 9 -24.33 -8.36 8.30
N ALA A 10 -25.56 -8.22 7.81
CA ALA A 10 -25.98 -7.03 7.06
C ALA A 10 -25.98 -5.76 7.92
N LEU A 11 -26.46 -5.86 9.17
CA LEU A 11 -26.46 -4.75 10.12
C LEU A 11 -25.03 -4.36 10.55
N GLN A 12 -24.14 -5.35 10.70
CA GLN A 12 -22.72 -5.11 10.98
C GLN A 12 -22.05 -4.36 9.82
N ARG A 13 -22.29 -4.78 8.56
CA ARG A 13 -21.80 -4.07 7.37
C ARG A 13 -22.36 -2.65 7.27
N LYS A 14 -23.64 -2.45 7.61
CA LYS A 14 -24.27 -1.13 7.63
C LYS A 14 -23.59 -0.20 8.65
N ARG A 15 -23.36 -0.68 9.88
CA ARG A 15 -22.64 0.08 10.92
C ARG A 15 -21.19 0.38 10.55
N GLN A 16 -20.49 -0.59 9.95
CA GLN A 16 -19.13 -0.37 9.46
C GLN A 16 -19.10 0.73 8.39
N LYS A 17 -20.03 0.69 7.43
CA LYS A 17 -20.20 1.73 6.41
C LYS A 17 -20.52 3.11 7.01
N GLU A 18 -21.39 3.16 8.03
CA GLU A 18 -21.72 4.40 8.76
C GLU A 18 -20.51 4.97 9.51
N LEU A 19 -19.62 4.11 10.03
CA LEU A 19 -18.36 4.49 10.66
C LEU A 19 -17.23 4.79 9.66
N GLY A 20 -17.50 4.72 8.35
CA GLY A 20 -16.48 4.88 7.30
C GLY A 20 -15.45 3.74 7.26
N VAL A 21 -15.70 2.64 7.97
CA VAL A 21 -14.81 1.47 8.01
C VAL A 21 -15.24 0.48 6.94
N THR A 22 -14.30 0.09 6.08
CA THR A 22 -14.51 -0.98 5.10
C THR A 22 -13.80 -2.24 5.58
N LYS A 23 -14.53 -3.37 5.67
CA LYS A 23 -13.90 -4.66 6.02
C LYS A 23 -13.17 -5.20 4.79
N ILE A 24 -11.88 -5.49 4.96
CA ILE A 24 -11.06 -6.20 3.99
C ILE A 24 -10.77 -7.59 4.58
N GLU A 25 -11.07 -8.64 3.83
CA GLU A 25 -10.71 -10.02 4.19
C GLU A 25 -9.54 -10.45 3.32
N LEU A 26 -8.48 -10.96 3.95
CA LEU A 26 -7.24 -11.39 3.30
C LEU A 26 -6.95 -12.83 3.72
N LEU A 27 -6.71 -13.70 2.74
CA LEU A 27 -6.11 -14.99 2.96
C LEU A 27 -4.61 -14.83 2.79
N VAL A 28 -3.85 -15.28 3.80
CA VAL A 28 -2.39 -15.31 3.76
C VAL A 28 -1.93 -16.75 3.79
N ASP A 29 -0.85 -17.06 3.10
CA ASP A 29 -0.22 -18.37 3.23
C ASP A 29 0.55 -18.50 4.56
N ASN A 30 1.05 -19.71 4.85
CA ASN A 30 1.74 -19.98 6.10
C ASN A 30 3.05 -19.17 6.22
N GLN A 31 3.74 -18.95 5.10
CA GLN A 31 5.00 -18.20 5.08
C GLN A 31 4.73 -16.72 5.38
N GLU A 32 3.71 -16.13 4.76
CA GLU A 32 3.26 -14.77 5.02
C GLU A 32 2.80 -14.59 6.47
N LEU A 33 2.08 -15.57 7.04
CA LEU A 33 1.66 -15.54 8.43
C LEU A 33 2.86 -15.56 9.39
N GLU A 34 3.84 -16.42 9.16
CA GLU A 34 5.09 -16.46 9.93
C GLU A 34 5.85 -15.13 9.83
N MET A 35 5.92 -14.54 8.63
CA MET A 35 6.52 -13.23 8.42
C MET A 35 5.81 -12.13 9.22
N LEU A 36 4.46 -12.12 9.24
CA LEU A 36 3.67 -11.16 10.01
C LEU A 36 3.93 -11.32 11.51
N GLN A 37 3.80 -12.54 12.04
CA GLN A 37 3.98 -12.83 13.47
C GLN A 37 5.39 -12.47 13.95
N ARG A 38 6.42 -12.89 13.20
CA ARG A 38 7.81 -12.55 13.49
C ARG A 38 8.01 -11.03 13.54
N ASN A 39 7.49 -10.30 12.55
CA ASN A 39 7.69 -8.86 12.45
C ASN A 39 6.93 -8.07 13.52
N CYS A 40 5.78 -8.57 14.01
CA CYS A 40 5.04 -7.97 15.13
C CYS A 40 5.91 -7.90 16.40
N VAL A 41 6.71 -8.93 16.66
CA VAL A 41 7.66 -8.97 17.77
C VAL A 41 8.89 -8.10 17.48
N LEU A 42 9.55 -8.33 16.34
CA LEU A 42 10.84 -7.70 16.04
C LEU A 42 10.79 -6.17 15.96
N ARG A 43 9.63 -5.60 15.61
CA ARG A 43 9.46 -4.15 15.51
C ARG A 43 9.13 -3.47 16.84
N MET A 44 8.90 -4.23 17.91
CA MET A 44 8.58 -3.74 19.26
C MET A 44 9.55 -4.29 20.32
N PRO A 45 10.88 -4.08 20.17
CA PRO A 45 11.84 -4.63 21.12
C PRO A 45 11.64 -4.05 22.53
N GLY A 46 11.46 -4.93 23.51
CA GLY A 46 11.26 -4.53 24.92
C GLY A 46 9.89 -3.89 25.21
N ARG A 47 8.91 -4.09 24.33
CA ARG A 47 7.54 -3.61 24.45
C ARG A 47 6.55 -4.74 24.14
N GLU A 48 5.27 -4.48 24.39
CA GLU A 48 4.21 -5.37 23.93
C GLU A 48 4.23 -5.44 22.40
N GLN A 49 4.13 -6.67 21.88
CA GLN A 49 4.11 -6.92 20.45
C GLN A 49 2.83 -6.38 19.80
N TYR A 50 2.89 -6.07 18.52
CA TYR A 50 1.69 -5.70 17.77
C TYR A 50 0.69 -6.86 17.65
N ASP A 51 -0.60 -6.55 17.63
CA ASP A 51 -1.59 -7.42 17.01
C ASP A 51 -1.38 -7.44 15.48
N VAL A 52 -1.71 -8.55 14.83
CA VAL A 52 -1.51 -8.71 13.37
C VAL A 52 -2.31 -7.67 12.59
N VAL A 53 -3.55 -7.36 12.99
CA VAL A 53 -4.38 -6.37 12.31
C VAL A 53 -3.83 -4.97 12.51
N GLU A 54 -3.38 -4.64 13.72
CA GLU A 54 -2.71 -3.37 14.01
C GLU A 54 -1.45 -3.20 13.17
N TYR A 55 -0.63 -4.24 13.09
CA TYR A 55 0.60 -4.22 12.30
C TYR A 55 0.31 -3.97 10.81
N ILE A 56 -0.67 -4.65 10.22
CA ILE A 56 -1.08 -4.42 8.83
C ILE A 56 -1.61 -2.99 8.63
N GLN A 57 -2.42 -2.47 9.56
CA GLN A 57 -2.90 -1.09 9.50
C GLN A 57 -1.76 -0.06 9.59
N MET A 58 -0.71 -0.34 10.36
CA MET A 58 0.50 0.47 10.40
C MET A 58 1.28 0.42 9.09
N LEU A 59 1.41 -0.76 8.48
CA LEU A 59 2.07 -0.89 7.18
C LEU A 59 1.35 -0.09 6.10
N ILE A 60 0.02 -0.10 6.04
CA ILE A 60 -0.75 0.72 5.08
C ILE A 60 -0.42 2.20 5.23
N ARG A 61 -0.41 2.72 6.47
CA ARG A 61 -0.09 4.13 6.73
C ARG A 61 1.35 4.48 6.38
N LYS A 62 2.27 3.56 6.67
CA LYS A 62 3.69 3.74 6.36
C LYS A 62 3.92 3.78 4.84
N ASP A 63 3.29 2.87 4.10
CA ASP A 63 3.35 2.80 2.64
C ASP A 63 2.78 4.06 1.97
N ASP A 64 1.60 4.52 2.41
CA ASP A 64 1.01 5.78 1.91
C ASP A 64 1.92 7.00 2.17
N ALA A 65 2.53 7.06 3.36
CA ALA A 65 3.47 8.13 3.68
C ALA A 65 4.75 8.07 2.83
N GLU A 66 5.22 6.87 2.51
CA GLU A 66 6.37 6.66 1.63
C GLU A 66 6.05 7.06 0.19
N TYR A 67 4.92 6.60 -0.36
CA TYR A 67 4.46 7.00 -1.69
C TYR A 67 4.34 8.52 -1.82
N LYS A 68 3.75 9.21 -0.83
CA LYS A 68 3.62 10.67 -0.85
C LYS A 68 4.98 11.37 -0.94
N ARG A 69 5.99 10.89 -0.20
CA ARG A 69 7.36 11.44 -0.29
C ARG A 69 7.99 11.19 -1.66
N GLN A 70 7.84 9.98 -2.20
CA GLN A 70 8.37 9.64 -3.53
C GLN A 70 7.70 10.50 -4.62
N ALA A 71 6.38 10.68 -4.55
CA ALA A 71 5.62 11.52 -5.46
C ALA A 71 6.04 13.00 -5.36
N GLU A 72 6.27 13.50 -4.14
CA GLU A 72 6.78 14.86 -3.93
C GLU A 72 8.16 15.06 -4.55
N GLU A 73 9.08 14.10 -4.37
CA GLU A 73 10.41 14.16 -4.99
C GLU A 73 10.31 14.11 -6.52
N LEU A 74 9.45 13.26 -7.04
CA LEU A 74 9.18 13.17 -8.48
C LEU A 74 8.61 14.46 -9.06
N SER A 75 7.76 15.14 -8.30
CA SER A 75 7.13 16.39 -8.73
C SER A 75 8.13 17.51 -9.05
N LYS A 76 9.39 17.39 -8.60
CA LYS A 76 10.47 18.33 -8.96
C LYS A 76 10.97 18.14 -10.39
N ARG A 77 10.64 17.02 -11.03
CA ARG A 77 11.04 16.63 -12.38
C ARG A 77 9.83 16.68 -13.33
N LYS A 78 10.14 16.74 -14.62
CA LYS A 78 9.15 16.71 -15.71
C LYS A 78 9.46 15.53 -16.63
N CYS A 79 8.44 15.00 -17.30
CA CYS A 79 8.62 14.02 -18.35
C CYS A 79 9.36 14.66 -19.54
N GLU A 80 10.43 14.04 -20.04
CA GLU A 80 11.19 14.56 -21.18
C GLU A 80 10.40 14.57 -22.50
N ARG A 81 9.23 13.91 -22.53
CA ARG A 81 8.40 13.79 -23.73
C ARG A 81 7.19 14.70 -23.75
N CYS A 82 6.32 14.64 -22.75
CA CYS A 82 5.17 15.56 -22.67
C CYS A 82 5.48 16.87 -21.92
N GLY A 83 6.61 16.97 -21.21
CA GLY A 83 6.95 18.16 -20.41
C GLY A 83 6.10 18.36 -19.16
N GLU A 84 5.14 17.47 -18.89
CA GLU A 84 4.29 17.51 -17.71
C GLU A 84 5.05 17.06 -16.45
N GLN A 85 4.56 17.51 -15.30
CA GLN A 85 5.14 17.22 -13.99
C GLN A 85 4.93 15.74 -13.62
N LEU A 86 5.98 15.10 -13.12
CA LEU A 86 5.92 13.70 -12.72
C LEU A 86 5.20 13.52 -11.36
N PRO A 87 4.61 12.34 -11.08
CA PRO A 87 4.39 11.23 -12.01
C PRO A 87 3.22 11.48 -12.97
N VAL A 88 3.48 11.36 -14.28
CA VAL A 88 2.44 11.48 -15.31
C VAL A 88 1.73 10.14 -15.50
N GLN A 89 0.39 10.17 -15.62
CA GLN A 89 -0.42 8.96 -15.81
C GLN A 89 -0.52 8.56 -17.29
N GLN A 90 -0.47 9.54 -18.19
CA GLN A 90 -0.56 9.34 -19.64
C GLN A 90 0.43 10.26 -20.34
N CYS A 91 0.94 9.83 -21.49
CA CYS A 91 1.85 10.62 -22.31
C CYS A 91 1.60 10.32 -23.79
N CYS A 92 1.60 11.35 -24.63
CA CYS A 92 1.43 11.24 -26.07
C CYS A 92 2.52 10.41 -26.77
N LEU A 93 3.69 10.25 -26.14
CA LEU A 93 4.83 9.47 -26.63
C LEU A 93 5.11 8.25 -25.72
N SER A 94 4.06 7.64 -25.18
CA SER A 94 4.20 6.36 -24.47
C SER A 94 4.80 5.30 -25.39
N GLY A 95 5.87 4.64 -24.95
CA GLY A 95 6.67 3.68 -25.70
C GLY A 95 8.09 4.19 -25.97
N ASP A 96 8.32 5.51 -25.87
CA ASP A 96 9.65 6.09 -25.98
C ASP A 96 10.48 5.86 -24.70
N ALA A 97 11.78 5.58 -24.86
CA ALA A 97 12.67 5.30 -23.74
C ALA A 97 12.81 6.43 -22.71
N LYS A 98 12.61 7.68 -23.12
CA LYS A 98 12.65 8.85 -22.24
C LYS A 98 11.28 9.24 -21.68
N CYS A 99 10.24 8.47 -21.99
CA CYS A 99 8.92 8.68 -21.45
C CYS A 99 8.79 8.08 -20.05
N TRP A 100 8.32 8.88 -19.09
CA TRP A 100 8.06 8.42 -17.72
C TRP A 100 7.09 7.24 -17.65
N VAL A 101 6.02 7.27 -18.44
CA VAL A 101 5.01 6.19 -18.44
C VAL A 101 5.63 4.86 -18.86
N THR A 102 6.66 4.87 -19.71
CA THR A 102 7.27 3.66 -20.25
C THR A 102 8.15 2.93 -19.23
N TYR A 103 8.99 3.66 -18.48
CA TYR A 103 9.93 3.04 -17.54
C TYR A 103 9.99 3.71 -16.16
N GLY A 104 9.60 4.98 -16.07
CA GLY A 104 9.69 5.77 -14.84
C GLY A 104 8.78 5.28 -13.72
N TYR A 105 7.59 4.73 -14.04
CA TYR A 105 6.68 4.15 -13.03
C TYR A 105 7.35 3.09 -12.14
N ARG A 106 8.44 2.47 -12.60
CA ARG A 106 9.22 1.48 -11.85
C ARG A 106 9.90 2.09 -10.61
N GLU A 107 10.09 3.41 -10.56
CA GLU A 107 10.57 4.12 -9.36
C GLU A 107 9.52 4.12 -8.23
N LEU A 108 8.22 4.03 -8.55
CA LEU A 108 7.11 3.98 -7.59
C LEU A 108 6.59 2.55 -7.35
N GLN A 109 7.02 1.58 -8.16
CA GLN A 109 6.54 0.21 -8.09
C GLN A 109 7.09 -0.50 -6.85
N LEU A 110 6.20 -1.08 -6.03
CA LEU A 110 6.59 -2.00 -4.97
C LEU A 110 7.22 -3.26 -5.58
N ASN A 111 8.46 -3.55 -5.18
CA ASN A 111 9.19 -4.74 -5.62
C ASN A 111 9.57 -5.58 -4.39
N LEU A 112 9.51 -6.91 -4.51
CA LEU A 112 9.90 -7.83 -3.43
C LEU A 112 11.40 -7.78 -3.11
N VAL A 113 12.21 -7.19 -3.99
CA VAL A 113 13.65 -7.00 -3.81
C VAL A 113 13.93 -5.50 -3.86
N ASP A 114 14.40 -4.95 -2.75
CA ASP A 114 14.84 -3.57 -2.66
C ASP A 114 16.04 -3.34 -3.59
N LYS A 115 15.86 -2.58 -4.67
CA LYS A 115 16.97 -2.19 -5.57
C LYS A 115 17.95 -1.24 -4.91
N THR A 116 17.62 -0.74 -3.72
CA THR A 116 18.37 0.23 -2.94
C THR A 116 19.65 -0.35 -2.31
N ILE A 117 19.84 -1.67 -2.33
CA ILE A 117 21.07 -2.34 -1.85
C ILE A 117 22.13 -2.45 -2.97
N ALA A 118 21.79 -2.15 -4.23
CA ALA A 118 22.78 -2.07 -5.31
C ALA A 118 23.42 -0.66 -5.35
N LYS A 119 24.30 -0.38 -4.38
CA LYS A 119 25.29 0.69 -4.45
C LYS A 119 26.65 0.16 -4.04
#